data_AF-A0A7W1G770-F1
#
_entry.id   AF-A0A7W1G770-F1
#
_cell.length_a   1.000
_cell.length_b   1.000
_cell.length_c   1.000
_cell.angle_alpha   90.00
_cell.angle_beta   90.00
_cell.angle_gamma   90.00
#
_symmetry.space_group_name_H-M   'P 1'
#
loop_
_entity.id
_entity.type
_entity.pdbx_description
1 polymer ?
#
loop_
_entity_poly.entity_id
_entity_poly.type
_entity_poly.pdbx_seq_one_letter_code
_entity_poly.pdbx_strand_id
1 'polypeptide(L)'
;MSQAPPATDSPPVPPAPAAGAFVGTRERVRGRAWPIRVLGWFSSVRSAGALIALLLAVIGGATAYETAYGRDVAAVVIYQSWWFAGIFVALAVNIFGAAAVRYPWRR
;
A
#
# COMPACT_ATOMS: atom_id res chain seq x y z
N MET A 1 -77.45 -7.77 -23.98
CA MET A 1 -76.51 -6.65 -23.76
C MET A 1 -75.57 -7.05 -22.63
N SER A 2 -74.43 -7.69 -22.95
CA SER A 2 -73.40 -8.05 -21.97
C SER A 2 -72.23 -7.08 -22.16
N GLN A 3 -72.06 -6.15 -21.24
CA GLN A 3 -71.00 -5.14 -21.30
C GLN A 3 -69.72 -5.75 -20.69
N ALA A 4 -68.65 -5.80 -21.49
CA ALA A 4 -67.32 -6.20 -21.03
C ALA A 4 -66.74 -5.14 -20.08
N PRO A 5 -65.93 -5.52 -19.07
CA PRO A 5 -65.34 -4.56 -18.15
C PRO A 5 -64.32 -3.65 -18.86
N PRO A 6 -64.19 -2.36 -18.47
CA PRO A 6 -63.24 -1.44 -19.08
C PRO A 6 -61.81 -1.86 -18.73
N ALA A 7 -60.99 -2.07 -19.76
CA ALA A 7 -59.56 -2.25 -19.61
C ALA A 7 -58.95 -0.98 -18.98
N THR A 8 -58.46 -1.11 -17.76
CA THR A 8 -57.65 -0.09 -17.11
C THR A 8 -56.29 -0.06 -17.79
N ASP A 9 -56.14 0.82 -18.80
CA ASP A 9 -54.84 1.22 -19.35
C ASP A 9 -54.05 1.97 -18.28
N SER A 10 -53.30 1.21 -17.47
CA SER A 10 -52.28 1.79 -16.60
C SER A 10 -51.04 2.07 -17.47
N PRO A 11 -50.49 3.30 -17.46
CA PRO A 11 -49.28 3.61 -18.23
C PRO A 11 -48.12 2.69 -17.77
N PRO A 12 -47.22 2.28 -18.66
CA PRO A 12 -46.09 1.44 -18.30
C PRO A 12 -45.26 2.18 -17.25
N VAL A 13 -45.28 1.67 -16.02
CA VAL A 13 -44.39 2.14 -14.96
C VAL A 13 -42.98 1.97 -15.49
N PRO A 14 -42.18 3.05 -15.65
CA PRO A 14 -40.79 2.90 -16.05
C PRO A 14 -40.13 1.96 -15.02
N PRO A 15 -39.40 0.92 -15.45
CA PRO A 15 -38.79 -0.01 -14.51
C PRO A 15 -37.96 0.81 -13.55
N ALA A 16 -38.32 0.76 -12.26
CA ALA A 16 -37.53 1.34 -11.20
C ALA A 16 -36.09 0.88 -11.44
N PRO A 17 -35.09 1.79 -11.46
CA PRO A 17 -33.70 1.39 -11.66
C PRO A 17 -33.42 0.29 -10.65
N ALA A 18 -33.17 -0.92 -11.15
CA ALA A 18 -33.09 -2.12 -10.34
C ALA A 18 -32.17 -1.82 -9.15
N ALA A 19 -32.73 -1.86 -7.95
CA ALA A 19 -32.01 -1.65 -6.69
C ALA A 19 -30.96 -2.77 -6.56
N GLY A 20 -29.83 -2.57 -7.21
CA GLY A 20 -28.94 -3.67 -7.56
C GLY A 20 -28.17 -3.46 -8.87
N ALA A 21 -28.12 -2.24 -9.43
CA ALA A 21 -27.09 -1.89 -10.40
C ALA A 21 -25.74 -2.28 -9.80
N PHE A 22 -25.20 -3.38 -10.29
CA PHE A 22 -23.99 -4.00 -9.79
C PHE A 22 -22.85 -3.02 -10.05
N VAL A 23 -22.53 -2.21 -9.04
CA VAL A 23 -21.34 -1.36 -9.06
C VAL A 23 -20.16 -2.31 -9.03
N GLY A 24 -19.58 -2.55 -10.21
CA GLY A 24 -18.53 -3.53 -10.38
C GLY A 24 -17.38 -3.24 -9.43
N THR A 25 -16.91 -4.25 -8.71
CA THR A 25 -15.77 -4.13 -7.78
C THR A 25 -14.56 -3.45 -8.43
N ARG A 26 -14.42 -3.57 -9.75
CA ARG A 26 -13.38 -2.90 -10.56
C ARG A 26 -13.49 -1.38 -10.57
N GLU A 27 -14.69 -0.79 -10.48
CA GLU A 27 -14.87 0.66 -10.36
C GLU A 27 -14.48 1.19 -8.98
N ARG A 28 -14.69 0.42 -7.90
CA ARG A 28 -14.21 0.81 -6.56
C ARG A 28 -12.69 0.75 -6.42
N VAL A 29 -12.01 -0.06 -7.24
CA VAL A 29 -10.55 -0.29 -7.13
C VAL A 29 -9.76 0.54 -8.15
N ARG A 30 -10.43 1.15 -9.15
CA ARG A 30 -9.80 1.98 -10.19
C ARG A 30 -9.15 3.27 -9.65
N GLY A 31 -9.45 3.64 -8.40
CA GLY A 31 -8.89 4.79 -7.69
C GLY A 31 -7.79 4.48 -6.67
N ARG A 32 -7.19 3.27 -6.67
CA ARG A 32 -6.07 2.99 -5.76
C ARG A 32 -4.80 3.67 -6.32
N ALA A 33 -4.47 4.83 -5.75
CA ALA A 33 -3.43 5.74 -6.20
C ALA A 33 -2.12 5.00 -6.54
N TRP A 34 -1.46 5.39 -7.64
CA TRP A 34 -0.17 4.86 -8.11
C TRP A 34 0.91 4.68 -7.01
N PRO A 35 1.00 5.55 -5.98
CA PRO A 35 1.88 5.34 -4.82
C PRO A 35 1.57 4.07 -4.04
N ILE A 36 0.31 3.61 -4.00
CA ILE A 36 -0.11 2.38 -3.31
C ILE A 36 0.30 1.13 -4.08
N ARG A 37 0.62 1.22 -5.38
CA ARG A 37 1.16 0.07 -6.14
C ARG A 37 2.67 -0.08 -5.93
N VAL A 38 3.42 1.03 -5.87
CA VAL A 38 4.84 1.04 -5.46
C VAL A 38 4.97 0.65 -3.99
N LEU A 39 4.12 1.23 -3.13
CA LEU A 39 4.00 0.83 -1.74
C LEU A 39 3.51 -0.61 -1.64
N GLY A 40 2.67 -1.14 -2.54
CA GLY A 40 2.25 -2.54 -2.58
C GLY A 40 3.40 -3.54 -2.81
N TRP A 41 4.41 -3.13 -3.58
CA TRP A 41 5.68 -3.84 -3.72
C TRP A 41 6.55 -3.73 -2.44
N PHE A 42 6.47 -2.59 -1.75
CA PHE A 42 7.11 -2.31 -0.46
C PHE A 42 6.26 -2.69 0.78
N SER A 43 5.04 -3.22 0.61
CA SER A 43 4.01 -3.42 1.66
C SER A 43 3.81 -4.90 1.94
N SER A 44 4.84 -5.70 1.70
CA SER A 44 4.90 -7.08 2.13
C SER A 44 5.98 -7.17 3.20
N VAL A 45 5.72 -7.86 4.30
CA VAL A 45 6.68 -8.18 5.39
C VAL A 45 8.04 -8.62 4.84
N ARG A 46 8.05 -9.24 3.65
CA ARG A 46 9.26 -9.64 2.93
C ARG A 46 10.20 -8.47 2.57
N SER A 47 9.68 -7.28 2.27
CA SER A 47 10.48 -6.08 2.00
C SER A 47 11.13 -5.51 3.26
N ALA A 48 10.43 -5.51 4.40
CA ALA A 48 11.02 -5.19 5.70
C ALA A 48 12.18 -6.15 6.01
N GLY A 49 11.97 -7.45 5.78
CA GLY A 49 13.03 -8.46 5.91
C GLY A 49 14.23 -8.19 5.00
N ALA A 50 14.01 -7.79 3.75
CA ALA A 50 15.08 -7.44 2.82
C ALA A 50 15.86 -6.19 3.26
N LEU A 51 15.17 -5.16 3.77
CA LEU A 51 15.80 -3.95 4.32
C LEU A 51 16.64 -4.25 5.56
N ILE A 52 16.13 -5.11 6.45
CA ILE A 52 16.88 -5.55 7.65
C ILE A 52 18.11 -6.36 7.23
N ALA A 53 17.99 -7.27 6.26
CA ALA A 53 19.11 -8.03 5.74
C ALA A 53 20.15 -7.13 5.07
N LEU A 54 19.72 -6.13 4.30
CA LEU A 54 20.59 -5.12 3.72
C LEU A 54 21.32 -4.33 4.81
N LEU A 55 20.61 -3.92 5.87
CA LEU A 55 21.20 -3.19 6.98
C LEU A 55 22.24 -4.04 7.72
N LEU A 56 21.97 -5.33 7.94
CA LEU A 56 22.93 -6.28 8.50
C LEU A 56 24.16 -6.44 7.62
N ALA A 57 23.99 -6.55 6.30
CA ALA A 57 25.11 -6.63 5.36
C ALA A 57 25.95 -5.36 5.36
N VAL A 58 25.31 -4.18 5.41
CA VAL A 58 26.00 -2.88 5.49
C VAL A 58 26.77 -2.75 6.80
N ILE A 59 26.16 -3.06 7.94
CA ILE A 59 26.82 -2.98 9.25
C ILE A 59 27.95 -4.01 9.34
N GLY A 60 27.72 -5.25 8.88
CA GLY A 60 28.76 -6.28 8.84
C GLY A 60 29.94 -5.89 7.96
N GLY A 61 29.67 -5.32 6.78
CA GLY A 61 30.68 -4.75 5.89
C GLY A 61 31.40 -3.56 6.52
N ALA A 62 30.69 -2.70 7.24
CA ALA A 62 31.26 -1.56 7.98
C ALA A 62 32.21 -2.04 9.08
N THR A 63 31.87 -3.09 9.82
CA THR A 63 32.74 -3.69 10.84
C THR A 63 34.02 -4.25 10.23
N ALA A 64 33.92 -4.96 9.10
CA ALA A 64 35.11 -5.45 8.38
C ALA A 64 35.97 -4.28 7.87
N TYR A 65 35.33 -3.24 7.35
CA TYR A 65 36.00 -2.03 6.87
C TYR A 65 36.69 -1.27 8.02
N GLU A 66 36.05 -1.18 9.18
CA GLU A 66 36.57 -0.56 10.40
C GLU A 66 37.85 -1.26 10.88
N THR A 67 37.91 -2.58 10.79
CA THR A 67 39.13 -3.33 11.15
C THR A 67 40.30 -3.07 10.20
N ALA A 68 40.03 -2.74 8.94
CA ALA A 68 41.07 -2.52 7.93
C ALA A 68 41.54 -1.06 7.83
N TYR A 69 40.63 -0.10 7.96
CA TYR A 69 40.89 1.32 7.69
C TYR A 69 40.70 2.24 8.90
N GLY A 70 40.26 1.69 10.03
CA GLY A 70 39.99 2.45 11.25
C GLY A 70 38.56 2.98 11.33
N ARG A 71 38.14 3.27 12.56
CA ARG A 71 36.76 3.64 12.92
C ARG A 71 36.33 4.98 12.33
N ASP A 72 37.20 5.98 12.31
CA ASP A 72 36.85 7.32 11.85
C ASP A 72 36.51 7.35 10.35
N VAL A 73 37.27 6.59 9.54
CA VAL A 73 37.03 6.50 8.09
C VAL A 73 35.73 5.76 7.81
N ALA A 74 35.49 4.64 8.50
CA ALA A 74 34.25 3.89 8.37
C ALA A 74 33.01 4.74 8.71
N ALA A 75 33.11 5.58 9.75
CA ALA A 75 32.01 6.43 10.18
C ALA A 75 31.65 7.52 9.16
N VAL A 76 32.65 8.16 8.57
CA VAL A 76 32.41 9.19 7.54
C VAL A 76 31.87 8.55 6.25
N VAL A 77 32.44 7.42 5.83
CA VAL A 77 32.07 6.77 4.57
C VAL A 77 30.69 6.12 4.65
N ILE A 78 30.35 5.48 5.77
CA ILE A 78 29.13 4.67 5.87
C ILE A 78 28.06 5.39 6.69
N TYR A 79 28.35 5.80 7.93
CA TYR A 79 27.31 6.32 8.82
C TYR A 79 26.86 7.75 8.48
N GLN A 80 27.77 8.60 8.00
CA GLN A 80 27.45 9.97 7.57
C GLN A 80 26.92 10.06 6.13
N SER A 81 26.81 8.93 5.43
CA SER A 81 26.37 8.92 4.04
C SER A 81 24.86 9.07 3.89
N TRP A 82 24.44 9.87 2.90
CA TRP A 82 23.04 10.12 2.58
C TRP A 82 22.27 8.83 2.20
N TRP A 83 22.94 7.86 1.59
CA TRP A 83 22.32 6.57 1.22
C TRP A 83 22.03 5.71 2.45
N PHE A 84 22.84 5.79 3.51
CA PHE A 84 22.63 5.06 4.76
C PHE A 84 21.40 5.61 5.49
N ALA A 85 21.29 6.94 5.57
CA ALA A 85 20.07 7.60 6.01
C ALA A 85 18.86 7.20 5.15
N GLY A 86 19.04 7.06 3.83
CA GLY A 86 18.02 6.57 2.91
C GLY A 86 17.48 5.17 3.27
N ILE A 87 18.33 4.25 3.73
CA ILE A 87 17.90 2.92 4.19
C ILE A 87 17.02 3.03 5.44
N PHE A 88 17.39 3.89 6.41
CA PHE A 88 16.57 4.14 7.60
C PHE A 88 15.22 4.78 7.27
N VAL A 89 15.20 5.76 6.35
CA VAL A 89 13.96 6.39 5.89
C VAL A 89 13.08 5.36 5.18
N ALA A 90 13.65 4.54 4.29
CA ALA A 90 12.92 3.49 3.61
C ALA A 90 12.32 2.48 4.60
N LEU A 91 13.07 2.11 5.64
CA LEU A 91 12.59 1.25 6.72
C LEU A 91 11.47 1.91 7.52
N ALA A 92 11.60 3.19 7.86
CA ALA A 92 10.57 3.94 8.58
C ALA A 92 9.26 4.02 7.78
N VAL A 93 9.33 4.31 6.47
CA VAL A 93 8.16 4.33 5.57
C VAL A 93 7.53 2.94 5.48
N ASN A 94 8.34 1.88 5.41
CA ASN A 94 7.86 0.50 5.38
C ASN A 94 7.06 0.15 6.65
N ILE A 95 7.64 0.42 7.83
CA ILE A 95 7.01 0.18 9.12
C ILE A 95 5.76 1.03 9.28
N PHE A 96 5.79 2.31 8.88
CA PHE A 96 4.64 3.20 8.94
C PHE A 96 3.50 2.72 8.05
N GLY A 97 3.80 2.24 6.84
CA GLY A 97 2.81 1.63 5.95
C GLY A 97 2.20 0.35 6.56
N ALA A 98 3.03 -0.52 7.13
CA ALA A 98 2.56 -1.71 7.83
C ALA A 98 1.71 -1.37 9.06
N ALA A 99 2.12 -0.36 9.84
CA ALA A 99 1.39 0.13 10.99
C ALA A 99 0.05 0.77 10.59
N ALA A 100 0.01 1.59 9.54
CA ALA A 100 -1.22 2.20 9.04
C ALA A 100 -2.24 1.18 8.51
N VAL A 101 -1.78 0.06 7.94
CA VAL A 101 -2.64 -1.06 7.51
C VAL A 101 -3.07 -1.92 8.69
N ARG A 102 -2.15 -2.16 9.65
CA ARG A 102 -2.36 -3.09 10.77
C ARG A 102 -3.08 -2.46 11.95
N TYR A 103 -2.94 -1.16 12.18
CA TYR A 103 -3.79 -0.47 13.14
C TYR A 103 -5.16 -0.29 12.50
N PRO A 104 -6.20 -1.00 12.99
CA PRO A 104 -7.55 -0.58 12.69
C PRO A 104 -7.71 0.76 13.40
N TRP A 105 -7.51 1.87 12.69
CA TRP A 105 -7.98 3.19 13.12
C TRP A 105 -9.51 3.11 13.11
N ARG A 106 -10.05 2.46 14.13
CA ARG A 106 -11.48 2.31 14.32
C ARG A 106 -11.96 3.60 14.98
N ARG A 107 -12.88 4.22 14.26
CA ARG A 107 -13.71 5.39 14.60
C ARG A 107 -14.19 5.39 16.04
#